data_AF-A0A535FQG6-F1
#
_entry.id   AF-A0A535FQG6-F1
#
_cell.length_a   1.000
_cell.length_b   1.000
_cell.length_c   1.000
_cell.angle_alpha   90.00
_cell.angle_beta   90.00
_cell.angle_gamma   90.00
#
_symmetry.space_group_name_H-M   'P 1'
#
loop_
_entity.id
_entity.type
_entity.pdbx_description
1 polymer ?
#
loop_
_entity_poly.entity_id
_entity_poly.type
_entity_poly.pdbx_seq_one_letter_code
_entity_poly.pdbx_strand_id
1 'polypeptide(L)'
;MEGMFKRILVPLDGSERAEQALPVAARMARGSGGSVILLQVVDITVSSYGYVAPPLIGNLIETSLNEARKYLTDVTTSAMFNGVPTEIHLPFGSVTSQILSVADSSQADSIVLTSQGLTGVTRWVLGSVAEYVVRHASLPVLLLQEGNASDFDLHPGPERPVRALVPLDGSFLAKAALSPAALLISALAAPARGTLHLTRVVKPGKTAPEEERKNPVHQAERYLRVIADQVREELRARSEALDPIIIWSVKVHQDAAEGIIDVAENGEHAGGDDVLGSCDVIAMATNGRSGLQRWVMGSVTEGVLTKTRLPLLVMRPPDETDKSHATSEIQEREFPLTRPGAAYPKYYLMAIIDDVKEAQDAVQALRNADIPAEDIRLFERHEILEYAEHTERTRSLRSRIADVFQAITSDEDAHVLIYVEEALRGHAILNVYAHTSEQAERIKDILVDHHARTIKYFGRWAITVLHH
;
A
#
# COMPACT_ATOMS: atom_id res chain seq x y z
N MET A 1 -7.02 -10.76 -14.14
CA MET A 1 -6.96 -9.31 -13.96
C MET A 1 -7.46 -8.65 -15.24
N GLU A 2 -8.78 -8.57 -15.40
CA GLU A 2 -9.43 -7.65 -16.35
C GLU A 2 -9.27 -6.22 -15.81
N GLY A 3 -8.89 -5.26 -16.66
CA GLY A 3 -8.87 -3.81 -16.46
C GLY A 3 -8.27 -3.25 -15.16
N MET A 4 -7.03 -2.75 -15.17
CA MET A 4 -6.49 -1.88 -14.11
C MET A 4 -6.86 -0.41 -14.37
N PHE A 5 -6.79 0.43 -13.32
CA PHE A 5 -7.20 1.85 -13.33
C PHE A 5 -8.70 2.06 -13.57
N LYS A 6 -9.53 1.05 -13.28
CA LYS A 6 -10.99 1.11 -13.30
C LYS A 6 -11.56 1.57 -11.97
N ARG A 7 -10.86 1.35 -10.87
CA ARG A 7 -11.29 1.75 -9.52
C ARG A 7 -10.12 2.40 -8.79
N ILE A 8 -10.03 3.72 -8.93
CA ILE A 8 -8.85 4.49 -8.52
C ILE A 8 -9.09 5.06 -7.12
N LEU A 9 -8.31 4.64 -6.13
CA LEU A 9 -8.36 5.22 -4.78
C LEU A 9 -7.51 6.49 -4.70
N VAL A 10 -8.09 7.57 -4.18
CA VAL A 10 -7.42 8.85 -3.97
C VAL A 10 -7.57 9.25 -2.50
N PRO A 11 -6.55 8.99 -1.65
CA PRO A 11 -6.51 9.48 -0.29
C PRO A 11 -6.30 10.99 -0.24
N LEU A 12 -7.10 11.69 0.56
CA LEU A 12 -7.12 13.13 0.73
C LEU A 12 -7.10 13.49 2.21
N ASP A 13 -6.43 14.60 2.51
CA ASP A 13 -6.31 15.16 3.86
C ASP A 13 -6.86 16.61 3.94
N GLY A 14 -7.48 17.11 2.87
CA GLY A 14 -7.95 18.49 2.74
C GLY A 14 -6.86 19.50 2.38
N SER A 15 -5.61 19.07 2.17
CA SER A 15 -4.54 19.96 1.73
C SER A 15 -4.53 20.14 0.21
N GLU A 16 -4.16 21.34 -0.25
CA GLU A 16 -3.96 21.65 -1.68
C GLU A 16 -2.99 20.67 -2.34
N ARG A 17 -1.98 20.18 -1.59
CA ARG A 17 -1.04 19.16 -2.04
C ARG A 17 -1.76 17.85 -2.38
N ALA A 18 -2.60 17.32 -1.49
CA ALA A 18 -3.30 16.06 -1.76
C ALA A 18 -4.27 16.20 -2.95
N GLU A 19 -4.90 17.37 -3.09
CA GLU A 19 -5.82 17.67 -4.19
C GLU A 19 -5.19 17.64 -5.58
N GLN A 20 -3.86 17.78 -5.68
CA GLN A 20 -3.13 17.62 -6.93
C GLN A 20 -3.29 16.22 -7.56
N ALA A 21 -3.70 15.22 -6.79
CA ALA A 21 -4.05 13.90 -7.29
C ALA A 21 -5.38 13.87 -8.08
N LEU A 22 -6.30 14.80 -7.81
CA LEU A 22 -7.66 14.76 -8.35
C LEU A 22 -7.73 14.91 -9.88
N PRO A 23 -7.05 15.89 -10.52
CA PRO A 23 -7.11 16.03 -11.97
C PRO A 23 -6.56 14.80 -12.70
N VAL A 24 -5.47 14.22 -12.17
CA VAL A 24 -4.83 13.03 -12.74
C VAL A 24 -5.73 11.81 -12.57
N ALA A 25 -6.29 11.57 -11.39
CA ALA A 25 -7.21 10.47 -11.14
C ALA A 25 -8.48 10.57 -11.99
N ALA A 26 -9.07 11.77 -12.11
CA ALA A 26 -10.22 12.00 -12.98
C ALA A 26 -9.90 11.74 -14.46
N ARG A 27 -8.70 12.14 -14.93
CA ARG A 27 -8.23 11.85 -16.29
C ARG A 27 -8.07 10.34 -16.51
N MET A 28 -7.41 9.65 -15.59
CA MET A 28 -7.23 8.20 -15.63
C MET A 28 -8.57 7.48 -15.69
N ALA A 29 -9.50 7.81 -14.78
CA ALA A 29 -10.83 7.19 -14.75
C ALA A 29 -11.60 7.46 -16.05
N ARG A 30 -11.53 8.67 -16.61
CA ARG A 30 -12.20 8.99 -17.88
C ARG A 30 -11.63 8.20 -19.05
N GLY A 31 -10.30 8.11 -19.16
CA GLY A 31 -9.66 7.38 -20.26
C GLY A 31 -9.75 5.87 -20.12
N SER A 32 -9.83 5.35 -18.90
CA SER A 32 -10.08 3.94 -18.66
C SER A 32 -11.57 3.58 -18.68
N GLY A 33 -12.50 4.54 -18.60
CA GLY A 33 -13.92 4.28 -18.36
C GLY A 33 -14.17 3.66 -16.97
N GLY A 34 -13.42 4.10 -15.97
CA GLY A 34 -13.48 3.69 -14.57
C GLY A 34 -14.15 4.73 -13.66
N SER A 35 -13.94 4.57 -12.36
CA SER A 35 -14.44 5.40 -11.27
C SER A 35 -13.33 5.81 -10.31
N VAL A 36 -13.61 6.83 -9.50
CA VAL A 36 -12.70 7.34 -8.46
C VAL A 36 -13.31 7.13 -7.08
N ILE A 37 -12.50 6.64 -6.15
CA ILE A 37 -12.85 6.45 -4.75
C ILE A 37 -12.09 7.52 -3.97
N LEU A 38 -12.82 8.51 -3.45
CA LEU A 38 -12.26 9.55 -2.60
C LEU A 38 -12.27 9.07 -1.16
N LEU A 39 -11.11 9.11 -0.54
CA LEU A 39 -10.92 8.62 0.83
C LEU A 39 -10.38 9.76 1.70
N GLN A 40 -11.03 10.04 2.82
CA GLN A 40 -10.43 10.84 3.88
C GLN A 40 -10.53 10.08 5.19
N VAL A 41 -9.38 9.79 5.80
CA VAL A 41 -9.34 9.11 7.09
C VAL A 41 -9.44 10.15 8.21
N VAL A 42 -10.42 9.99 9.08
CA VAL A 42 -10.55 10.83 10.29
C VAL A 42 -9.66 10.24 11.38
N ASP A 43 -8.54 10.91 11.65
CA ASP A 43 -7.61 10.53 12.71
C ASP A 43 -8.19 10.91 14.07
N ILE A 44 -8.50 9.89 14.88
CA ILE A 44 -9.03 10.03 16.25
C ILE A 44 -8.02 9.59 17.31
N THR A 45 -6.74 9.49 16.97
CA THR A 45 -5.69 9.09 17.92
C THR A 45 -5.67 10.02 19.13
N VAL A 46 -5.57 9.42 20.32
CA VAL A 46 -5.66 10.10 21.63
C VAL A 46 -4.62 11.22 21.77
N SER A 47 -3.47 11.10 21.08
CA SER A 47 -2.41 12.11 21.00
C SER A 47 -2.86 13.41 20.34
N SER A 48 -3.78 13.36 19.38
CA SER A 48 -4.25 14.54 18.63
C SER A 48 -5.25 15.39 19.42
N TYR A 49 -5.92 14.81 20.41
CA TYR A 49 -6.95 15.49 21.20
C TYR A 49 -6.57 15.77 22.66
N GLY A 50 -5.51 15.15 23.20
CA GLY A 50 -5.14 15.31 24.61
C GLY A 50 -6.22 14.78 25.57
N TYR A 51 -6.07 15.01 26.89
CA TYR A 51 -7.07 14.61 27.89
C TYR A 51 -8.35 15.47 27.75
N VAL A 52 -9.22 15.10 26.81
CA VAL A 52 -10.55 15.69 26.61
C VAL A 52 -11.61 14.81 27.29
N ALA A 53 -12.59 15.43 27.93
CA ALA A 53 -13.65 14.69 28.61
C ALA A 53 -14.49 13.86 27.59
N PRO A 54 -14.88 12.62 27.92
CA PRO A 54 -15.57 11.71 26.98
C PRO A 54 -16.78 12.29 26.21
N PRO A 55 -17.66 13.13 26.79
CA PRO A 55 -18.80 13.70 26.05
C PRO A 55 -18.40 14.71 24.97
N LEU A 56 -17.23 15.34 25.12
CA LEU A 56 -16.71 16.31 24.15
C LEU A 56 -16.05 15.62 22.95
N ILE A 57 -15.54 14.40 23.13
CA ILE A 57 -14.92 13.60 22.07
C ILE A 57 -15.94 13.20 21.00
N GLY A 58 -17.15 12.79 21.39
CA GLY A 58 -18.21 12.42 20.44
C GLY A 58 -18.59 13.57 19.49
N ASN A 59 -18.80 14.77 20.06
CA ASN A 59 -19.13 15.96 19.26
C ASN A 59 -17.99 16.39 18.34
N LEU A 60 -16.73 16.24 18.77
CA LEU A 60 -15.56 16.54 17.96
C LEU A 60 -15.46 15.59 16.76
N ILE A 61 -15.63 14.28 16.99
CA ILE A 61 -15.61 13.27 15.92
C ILE A 61 -16.73 13.52 14.91
N GLU A 62 -17.96 13.77 15.37
CA GLU A 62 -19.08 14.09 14.48
C GLU A 62 -18.83 15.35 13.66
N THR A 63 -18.22 16.38 14.27
CA THR A 63 -17.85 17.61 13.57
C THR A 63 -16.82 17.33 12.48
N SER A 64 -15.73 16.61 12.79
CA SER A 64 -14.69 16.25 11.82
C SER A 64 -15.24 15.36 10.69
N LEU A 65 -16.14 14.41 10.99
CA LEU A 65 -16.79 13.60 9.97
C LEU A 65 -17.71 14.42 9.06
N ASN A 66 -18.45 15.37 9.61
CA ASN A 66 -19.30 16.26 8.83
C ASN A 66 -18.48 17.20 7.94
N GLU A 67 -17.37 17.74 8.45
CA GLU A 67 -16.43 18.56 7.68
C GLU A 67 -15.79 17.76 6.54
N ALA A 68 -15.26 16.58 6.83
CA ALA A 68 -14.68 15.68 5.83
C ALA A 68 -15.70 15.26 4.77
N ARG A 69 -16.93 14.93 5.18
CA ARG A 69 -18.02 14.60 4.25
C ARG A 69 -18.38 15.76 3.35
N LYS A 70 -18.51 16.96 3.91
CA LYS A 70 -18.80 18.17 3.14
C LYS A 70 -17.69 18.42 2.12
N TYR A 71 -16.44 18.40 2.57
CA TYR A 71 -15.27 18.56 1.72
C TYR A 71 -15.26 17.58 0.54
N LEU A 72 -15.39 16.27 0.79
CA LEU A 72 -15.41 15.28 -0.27
C LEU A 72 -16.61 15.42 -1.20
N THR A 73 -17.78 15.83 -0.67
CA THR A 73 -18.95 16.12 -1.49
C THR A 73 -18.67 17.29 -2.44
N ASP A 74 -18.08 18.37 -1.94
CA ASP A 74 -17.68 19.52 -2.76
C ASP A 74 -16.70 19.10 -3.86
N VAL A 75 -15.72 18.25 -3.53
CA VAL A 75 -14.80 17.66 -4.51
C VAL A 75 -15.53 16.87 -5.59
N THR A 76 -16.47 15.97 -5.23
CA THR A 76 -17.23 15.17 -6.22
C THR A 76 -18.11 16.00 -7.15
N THR A 77 -18.59 17.16 -6.68
CA THR A 77 -19.47 18.04 -7.49
C THR A 77 -18.69 19.00 -8.39
N SER A 78 -17.36 19.06 -8.24
CA SER A 78 -16.52 19.89 -9.08
C SER A 78 -16.53 19.41 -10.54
N ALA A 79 -16.33 20.36 -11.47
CA ALA A 79 -16.38 20.08 -12.91
C ALA A 79 -15.36 19.01 -13.37
N MET A 80 -14.31 18.76 -12.59
CA MET A 80 -13.26 17.77 -12.91
C MET A 80 -13.81 16.34 -12.98
N PHE A 81 -14.84 16.03 -12.18
CA PHE A 81 -15.49 14.72 -12.11
C PHE A 81 -16.75 14.61 -12.98
N ASN A 82 -17.04 15.60 -13.82
CA ASN A 82 -18.12 15.48 -14.79
C ASN A 82 -17.93 14.22 -15.67
N GLY A 83 -18.92 13.34 -15.65
CA GLY A 83 -18.92 12.06 -16.37
C GLY A 83 -18.01 10.97 -15.78
N VAL A 84 -17.47 11.17 -14.57
CA VAL A 84 -16.64 10.19 -13.86
C VAL A 84 -17.40 9.76 -12.60
N PRO A 85 -17.77 8.48 -12.43
CA PRO A 85 -18.40 8.01 -11.20
C PRO A 85 -17.46 8.18 -10.00
N THR A 86 -17.98 8.69 -8.89
CA THR A 86 -17.23 8.92 -7.66
C THR A 86 -17.88 8.22 -6.46
N GLU A 87 -17.06 7.63 -5.60
CA GLU A 87 -17.47 7.02 -4.32
C GLU A 87 -16.73 7.72 -3.17
N ILE A 88 -17.37 7.90 -2.01
CA ILE A 88 -16.77 8.56 -0.84
C ILE A 88 -16.61 7.55 0.30
N HIS A 89 -15.41 7.46 0.87
CA HIS A 89 -15.07 6.68 2.06
C HIS A 89 -14.52 7.57 3.17
N LEU A 90 -15.05 7.40 4.39
CA LEU A 90 -14.68 8.18 5.58
C LEU A 90 -14.42 7.27 6.79
N PRO A 91 -13.41 6.38 6.74
CA PRO A 91 -13.06 5.55 7.88
C PRO A 91 -12.38 6.38 8.98
N PHE A 92 -12.35 5.83 10.19
CA PHE A 92 -11.65 6.41 11.33
C PHE A 92 -10.48 5.52 11.78
N GLY A 93 -9.44 6.14 12.34
CA GLY A 93 -8.28 5.44 12.90
C GLY A 93 -6.97 5.75 12.15
N SER A 94 -6.05 4.80 12.17
CA SER A 94 -4.71 4.95 11.58
C SER A 94 -4.78 5.17 10.06
N VAL A 95 -4.31 6.33 9.60
CA VAL A 95 -4.41 6.79 8.20
C VAL A 95 -3.87 5.75 7.22
N THR A 96 -2.66 5.26 7.47
CA THR A 96 -1.95 4.34 6.58
C THR A 96 -2.64 2.97 6.48
N SER A 97 -3.08 2.44 7.61
CA SER A 97 -3.81 1.16 7.69
C SER A 97 -5.18 1.26 7.02
N GLN A 98 -5.88 2.38 7.22
CA GLN A 98 -7.19 2.62 6.60
C GLN A 98 -7.11 2.81 5.09
N ILE A 99 -6.05 3.43 4.56
CA ILE A 99 -5.85 3.54 3.10
C ILE A 99 -5.79 2.15 2.45
N LEU A 100 -5.00 1.23 3.02
CA LEU A 100 -4.90 -0.12 2.47
C LEU A 100 -6.20 -0.91 2.67
N SER A 101 -6.82 -0.80 3.85
CA SER A 101 -8.08 -1.49 4.13
C SER A 101 -9.22 -1.05 3.21
N VAL A 102 -9.33 0.25 2.95
CA VAL A 102 -10.31 0.78 1.99
C VAL A 102 -9.93 0.35 0.58
N ALA A 103 -8.66 0.40 0.18
CA ALA A 103 -8.23 -0.08 -1.14
C ALA A 103 -8.70 -1.51 -1.40
N ASP A 104 -8.55 -2.41 -0.44
CA ASP A 104 -8.93 -3.80 -0.60
C ASP A 104 -10.45 -4.05 -0.48
N SER A 105 -11.10 -3.47 0.54
CA SER A 105 -12.56 -3.65 0.76
C SER A 105 -13.41 -3.01 -0.35
N SER A 106 -12.93 -1.89 -0.89
CA SER A 106 -13.50 -1.25 -2.07
C SER A 106 -12.91 -1.81 -3.36
N GLN A 107 -12.17 -2.91 -3.39
CA GLN A 107 -11.64 -3.49 -4.63
C GLN A 107 -10.99 -2.45 -5.58
N ALA A 108 -10.29 -1.47 -5.01
CA ALA A 108 -9.49 -0.55 -5.77
C ALA A 108 -8.43 -1.35 -6.54
N ASP A 109 -8.07 -0.87 -7.72
CA ASP A 109 -7.05 -1.51 -8.56
C ASP A 109 -5.81 -0.63 -8.75
N SER A 110 -5.83 0.56 -8.16
CA SER A 110 -4.76 1.54 -8.18
C SER A 110 -4.96 2.59 -7.09
N ILE A 111 -3.86 3.18 -6.63
CA ILE A 111 -3.86 4.28 -5.67
C ILE A 111 -3.14 5.47 -6.32
N VAL A 112 -3.70 6.67 -6.22
CA VAL A 112 -3.03 7.92 -6.62
C VAL A 112 -2.82 8.78 -5.38
N LEU A 113 -1.57 9.17 -5.13
CA LEU A 113 -1.16 9.93 -3.95
C LEU A 113 -0.20 11.06 -4.35
N THR A 114 -0.29 12.19 -3.67
CA THR A 114 0.70 13.27 -3.80
C THR A 114 1.67 13.25 -2.63
N SER A 115 2.96 13.14 -2.93
CA SER A 115 4.04 13.29 -1.97
C SER A 115 4.43 14.75 -1.78
N GLN A 116 5.02 15.07 -0.62
CA GLN A 116 5.52 16.40 -0.33
C GLN A 116 6.73 16.73 -1.22
N GLY A 117 6.69 17.91 -1.83
CA GLY A 117 7.85 18.57 -2.41
C GLY A 117 8.35 19.62 -1.43
N LEU A 118 9.66 19.83 -1.35
CA LEU A 118 10.17 21.06 -0.74
C LEU A 118 10.16 22.14 -1.82
N THR A 119 9.51 23.28 -1.53
CA THR A 119 9.50 24.42 -2.45
C THR A 119 10.94 24.85 -2.78
N GLY A 120 11.29 24.82 -4.06
CA GLY A 120 12.64 25.18 -4.54
C GLY A 120 13.72 24.10 -4.40
N VAL A 121 13.39 22.88 -3.95
CA VAL A 121 14.33 21.75 -3.89
C VAL A 121 13.90 20.67 -4.88
N THR A 122 14.86 20.11 -5.61
CA THR A 122 14.64 19.13 -6.68
C THR A 122 14.45 17.70 -6.16
N ARG A 123 14.08 17.52 -4.90
CA ARG A 123 14.13 16.22 -4.19
C ARG A 123 12.74 15.86 -3.66
N TRP A 124 12.34 14.60 -3.79
CA TRP A 124 11.15 14.09 -3.10
C TRP A 124 11.39 14.02 -1.60
N VAL A 125 10.37 14.43 -0.84
CA VAL A 125 10.22 14.04 0.55
C VAL A 125 9.01 13.12 0.59
N LEU A 126 9.27 11.81 0.59
CA LEU A 126 8.21 10.83 0.81
C LEU A 126 7.67 11.06 2.22
N GLY A 127 6.49 11.66 2.32
CA GLY A 127 5.78 11.75 3.59
C GLY A 127 5.51 10.35 4.13
N SER A 128 5.39 10.22 5.45
CA SER A 128 5.20 8.93 6.12
C SER A 128 4.06 8.09 5.54
N VAL A 129 2.97 8.74 5.13
CA VAL A 129 1.82 8.08 4.49
C VAL A 129 2.18 7.51 3.11
N ALA A 130 2.81 8.32 2.24
CA ALA A 130 3.19 7.88 0.91
C ALA A 130 4.22 6.75 0.95
N GLU A 131 5.21 6.85 1.84
CA GLU A 131 6.19 5.78 2.05
C GLU A 131 5.54 4.48 2.52
N TYR A 132 4.65 4.56 3.50
CA TYR A 132 3.96 3.40 4.00
C TYR A 132 3.11 2.74 2.90
N VAL A 133 2.31 3.52 2.16
CA VAL A 133 1.44 2.97 1.11
C VAL A 133 2.26 2.34 0.00
N VAL A 134 3.31 2.99 -0.49
CA VAL A 134 4.19 2.43 -1.55
C VAL A 134 4.85 1.13 -1.11
N ARG A 135 5.16 0.99 0.18
CA ARG A 135 5.80 -0.20 0.74
C ARG A 135 4.84 -1.38 0.91
N HIS A 136 3.58 -1.11 1.24
CA HIS A 136 2.64 -2.15 1.68
C HIS A 136 1.50 -2.41 0.70
N ALA A 137 1.25 -1.51 -0.26
CA ALA A 137 0.24 -1.72 -1.28
C ALA A 137 0.62 -2.89 -2.20
N SER A 138 -0.34 -3.79 -2.39
CA SER A 138 -0.32 -4.85 -3.42
C SER A 138 -0.71 -4.31 -4.80
N LEU A 139 -1.25 -3.10 -4.84
CA LEU A 139 -1.74 -2.40 -6.03
C LEU A 139 -0.68 -1.43 -6.57
N PRO A 140 -0.73 -1.05 -7.86
CA PRO A 140 0.06 0.05 -8.38
C PRO A 140 -0.30 1.36 -7.66
N VAL A 141 0.74 2.08 -7.25
CA VAL A 141 0.65 3.38 -6.62
C VAL A 141 1.27 4.41 -7.57
N LEU A 142 0.45 5.32 -8.09
CA LEU A 142 0.93 6.50 -8.80
C LEU A 142 1.22 7.61 -7.79
N LEU A 143 2.50 7.89 -7.61
CA LEU A 143 3.00 8.99 -6.81
C LEU A 143 3.17 10.23 -7.67
N LEU A 144 2.55 11.32 -7.25
CA LEU A 144 2.73 12.65 -7.81
C LEU A 144 3.60 13.48 -6.86
N GLN A 145 4.33 14.44 -7.42
CA GLN A 145 5.08 15.41 -6.64
C GLN A 145 4.30 16.72 -6.59
N GLU A 146 4.28 17.34 -5.42
CA GLU A 146 3.74 18.69 -5.24
C GLU A 146 4.36 19.68 -6.24
N GLY A 147 3.52 20.36 -7.02
CA GLY A 147 3.91 21.33 -8.04
C GLY A 147 4.02 20.75 -9.45
N ASN A 148 4.03 19.42 -9.62
CA ASN A 148 4.20 18.77 -10.93
C ASN A 148 2.90 18.13 -11.45
N ALA A 149 1.81 18.13 -10.69
CA ALA A 149 0.52 17.63 -11.19
C ALA A 149 -0.06 18.48 -12.32
N SER A 150 0.31 19.77 -12.39
CA SER A 150 0.04 20.66 -13.53
C SER A 150 0.92 20.36 -14.75
N ASP A 151 2.03 19.64 -14.59
CA ASP A 151 2.96 19.28 -15.66
C ASP A 151 2.59 17.96 -16.35
N PHE A 152 1.69 17.17 -15.76
CA PHE A 152 0.95 16.20 -16.54
C PHE A 152 0.15 16.98 -17.57
N ASP A 153 0.61 17.01 -18.82
CA ASP A 153 -0.22 17.51 -19.91
C ASP A 153 -1.39 16.55 -20.08
N LEU A 154 -2.47 16.79 -19.31
CA LEU A 154 -3.72 16.03 -19.34
C LEU A 154 -4.48 16.25 -20.66
N HIS A 155 -3.94 17.10 -21.55
CA HIS A 155 -4.46 17.43 -22.87
C HIS A 155 -3.44 17.09 -23.95
N PRO A 156 -3.13 15.80 -24.18
CA PRO A 156 -2.14 15.39 -25.16
C PRO A 156 -2.51 15.95 -26.55
N GLY A 157 -1.71 16.90 -27.02
CA GLY A 157 -1.69 17.28 -28.42
C GLY A 157 -1.02 16.16 -29.24
N PRO A 158 -1.36 16.01 -30.53
CA PRO A 158 -0.68 15.05 -31.41
C PRO A 158 0.83 15.31 -31.52
N GLU A 159 1.30 16.51 -31.14
CA GLU A 159 2.69 16.94 -31.23
C GLU A 159 3.57 16.43 -30.06
N ARG A 160 2.99 16.07 -28.91
CA ARG A 160 3.72 15.47 -27.76
C ARG A 160 2.83 14.46 -27.03
N PRO A 161 2.81 13.18 -27.45
CA PRO A 161 2.03 12.15 -26.76
C PRO A 161 2.60 11.87 -25.35
N VAL A 162 1.70 11.64 -24.38
CA VAL A 162 2.09 11.27 -23.00
C VAL A 162 3.01 10.05 -23.03
N ARG A 163 4.14 10.11 -22.34
CA ARG A 163 5.20 9.11 -22.37
C ARG A 163 5.53 8.55 -20.98
N ALA A 164 5.49 7.23 -20.86
CA ALA A 164 5.99 6.50 -19.69
C ALA A 164 7.36 5.87 -19.98
N LEU A 165 8.32 6.07 -19.09
CA LEU A 165 9.59 5.34 -19.10
C LEU A 165 9.49 4.09 -18.21
N VAL A 166 9.85 2.92 -18.73
CA VAL A 166 9.99 1.67 -17.97
C VAL A 166 11.44 1.21 -18.02
N PRO A 167 12.20 1.38 -16.93
CA PRO A 167 13.57 0.87 -16.85
C PRO A 167 13.58 -0.64 -16.61
N LEU A 168 14.38 -1.34 -17.41
CA LEU A 168 14.51 -2.80 -17.41
C LEU A 168 15.96 -3.21 -17.19
N ASP A 169 16.22 -3.92 -16.10
CA ASP A 169 17.53 -4.48 -15.76
C ASP A 169 17.73 -5.93 -16.24
N GLY A 170 16.68 -6.52 -16.82
CA GLY A 170 16.64 -7.93 -17.24
C GLY A 170 16.04 -8.88 -16.20
N SER A 171 15.70 -8.39 -15.01
CA SER A 171 14.99 -9.17 -14.00
C SER A 171 13.53 -9.37 -14.37
N PHE A 172 12.92 -10.43 -13.83
CA PHE A 172 11.48 -10.66 -13.96
C PHE A 172 10.67 -9.57 -13.23
N LEU A 173 11.18 -9.09 -12.10
CA LEU A 173 10.52 -8.07 -11.27
C LEU A 173 10.36 -6.76 -12.05
N ALA A 174 11.41 -6.29 -12.73
CA ALA A 174 11.32 -5.07 -13.56
C ALA A 174 10.27 -5.16 -14.67
N LYS A 175 10.01 -6.36 -15.22
CA LYS A 175 8.98 -6.56 -16.25
C LYS A 175 7.56 -6.38 -15.72
N ALA A 176 7.34 -6.51 -14.42
CA ALA A 176 6.01 -6.32 -13.83
C ALA A 176 5.46 -4.92 -14.12
N ALA A 177 6.34 -3.91 -14.22
CA ALA A 177 6.01 -2.52 -14.59
C ALA A 177 5.38 -2.34 -15.97
N LEU A 178 5.62 -3.26 -16.92
CA LEU A 178 5.24 -3.08 -18.33
C LEU A 178 3.73 -2.96 -18.53
N SER A 179 2.96 -3.89 -17.97
CA SER A 179 1.51 -3.91 -18.18
C SER A 179 0.82 -2.71 -17.51
N PRO A 180 1.12 -2.35 -16.24
CA PRO A 180 0.50 -1.19 -15.62
C PRO A 180 0.95 0.12 -16.24
N ALA A 181 2.21 0.25 -16.67
CA ALA A 181 2.68 1.42 -17.40
C ALA A 181 1.92 1.62 -18.72
N ALA A 182 1.73 0.54 -19.50
CA ALA A 182 0.98 0.59 -20.75
C ALA A 182 -0.50 0.98 -20.54
N LEU A 183 -1.14 0.42 -19.51
CA LEU A 183 -2.52 0.73 -19.15
C LEU A 183 -2.66 2.17 -18.65
N LEU A 184 -1.72 2.65 -17.83
CA LEU A 184 -1.68 4.02 -17.33
C LEU A 184 -1.58 5.00 -18.50
N ILE A 185 -0.63 4.77 -19.42
CA ILE A 185 -0.41 5.68 -20.56
C ILE A 185 -1.58 5.65 -21.54
N SER A 186 -2.23 4.50 -21.71
CA SER A 186 -3.45 4.42 -22.52
C SER A 186 -4.58 5.22 -21.90
N ALA A 187 -4.77 5.14 -20.57
CA ALA A 187 -5.78 5.91 -19.86
C ALA A 187 -5.49 7.43 -19.88
N LEU A 188 -4.24 7.83 -19.71
CA LEU A 188 -3.86 9.25 -19.71
C LEU A 188 -3.89 9.86 -21.12
N ALA A 189 -3.54 9.11 -22.15
CA ALA A 189 -3.47 9.60 -23.52
C ALA A 189 -4.82 9.59 -24.25
N ALA A 190 -5.80 8.79 -23.80
CA ALA A 190 -7.06 8.58 -24.50
C ALA A 190 -7.78 9.89 -24.89
N PRO A 191 -8.26 10.05 -26.15
CA PRO A 191 -8.34 9.03 -27.20
C PRO A 191 -7.07 8.90 -28.06
N ALA A 192 -6.03 9.69 -27.81
CA ALA A 192 -4.76 9.60 -28.54
C ALA A 192 -3.91 8.41 -28.05
N ARG A 193 -2.90 8.05 -28.85
CA ARG A 193 -1.92 7.02 -28.47
C ARG A 193 -0.83 7.66 -27.59
N GLY A 194 -0.61 7.10 -26.40
CA GLY A 194 0.57 7.43 -25.61
C GLY A 194 1.79 6.59 -26.01
N THR A 195 2.96 6.93 -25.46
CA THR A 195 4.22 6.26 -25.74
C THR A 195 4.71 5.47 -24.52
N LEU A 196 5.04 4.20 -24.71
CA LEU A 196 5.75 3.37 -23.74
C LEU A 196 7.23 3.28 -24.16
N HIS A 197 8.11 3.90 -23.39
CA HIS A 197 9.56 3.90 -23.62
C HIS A 197 10.24 2.88 -22.70
N LEU A 198 10.81 1.83 -23.28
CA LEU A 198 11.61 0.85 -22.54
C LEU A 198 13.08 1.26 -22.51
N THR A 199 13.68 1.39 -21.34
CA THR A 199 15.12 1.72 -21.25
C THR A 199 15.91 0.65 -20.52
N ARG A 200 17.19 0.52 -20.85
CA ARG A 200 18.14 -0.29 -20.11
C ARG A 200 19.41 0.51 -19.85
N VAL A 201 19.76 0.66 -18.57
CA VAL A 201 21.03 1.27 -18.18
C VAL A 201 22.12 0.19 -18.11
N VAL A 202 23.18 0.38 -18.88
CA VAL A 202 24.35 -0.49 -18.96
C VAL A 202 25.53 0.23 -18.31
N LYS A 203 26.19 -0.44 -17.36
CA LYS A 203 27.42 0.09 -16.77
C LYS A 203 28.59 -0.04 -17.76
N PRO A 204 29.40 1.00 -17.95
CA PRO A 204 30.58 0.90 -18.79
C PRO A 204 31.59 -0.08 -18.17
N GLY A 205 32.17 -0.95 -18.99
CA GLY A 205 33.24 -1.86 -18.56
C GLY A 205 34.47 -1.08 -18.10
N LYS A 206 35.08 -1.50 -16.98
CA LYS A 206 36.17 -0.76 -16.31
C LYS A 206 37.44 -0.57 -17.16
N THR A 207 37.67 -1.38 -18.20
CA THR A 207 38.91 -1.40 -19.00
C THR A 207 38.73 -1.93 -20.42
N ALA A 208 37.50 -2.00 -20.93
CA ALA A 208 37.20 -2.63 -22.22
C ALA A 208 37.47 -1.66 -23.40
N PRO A 209 38.18 -2.09 -24.47
CA PRO A 209 38.26 -1.35 -25.74
C PRO A 209 36.88 -0.98 -26.30
N GLU A 210 36.82 0.02 -27.17
CA GLU A 210 35.55 0.54 -27.73
C GLU A 210 34.71 -0.56 -28.42
N GLU A 211 35.34 -1.57 -29.01
CA GLU A 211 34.68 -2.74 -29.60
C GLU A 211 34.06 -3.68 -28.55
N GLU A 212 34.66 -3.83 -27.38
CA GLU A 212 34.11 -4.63 -26.28
C GLU A 212 32.98 -3.89 -25.53
N ARG A 213 32.99 -2.54 -25.53
CA ARG A 213 31.86 -1.73 -25.03
C ARG A 213 30.59 -1.91 -25.85
N LYS A 214 30.71 -2.22 -27.14
CA LYS A 214 29.56 -2.50 -28.01
C LYS A 214 28.82 -3.78 -27.61
N ASN A 215 29.51 -4.78 -27.05
CA ASN A 215 28.90 -6.07 -26.70
C ASN A 215 27.73 -5.97 -25.69
N PRO A 216 27.88 -5.34 -24.50
CA PRO A 216 26.78 -5.21 -23.54
C PRO A 216 25.67 -4.26 -24.02
N VAL A 217 26.00 -3.26 -24.84
CA VAL A 217 25.00 -2.37 -25.46
C VAL A 217 24.16 -3.14 -26.48
N HIS A 218 24.79 -3.88 -27.41
CA HIS A 218 24.07 -4.71 -28.38
C HIS A 218 23.21 -5.80 -27.70
N GLN A 219 23.69 -6.38 -26.60
CA GLN A 219 22.90 -7.33 -25.82
C GLN A 219 21.65 -6.65 -25.20
N ALA A 220 21.81 -5.44 -24.67
CA ALA A 220 20.70 -4.65 -24.15
C ALA A 220 19.69 -4.27 -25.24
N GLU A 221 20.14 -3.85 -26.42
CA GLU A 221 19.27 -3.53 -27.56
C GLU A 221 18.48 -4.75 -28.03
N ARG A 222 19.15 -5.91 -28.17
CA ARG A 222 18.48 -7.17 -28.53
C ARG A 222 17.43 -7.56 -27.50
N TYR A 223 17.76 -7.43 -26.21
CA TYR A 223 16.82 -7.69 -25.13
C TYR A 223 15.60 -6.77 -25.23
N LEU A 224 15.80 -5.45 -25.35
CA LEU A 224 14.70 -4.47 -25.41
C LEU A 224 13.82 -4.68 -26.63
N ARG A 225 14.38 -5.04 -27.79
CA ARG A 225 13.61 -5.37 -28.99
C ARG A 225 12.67 -6.54 -28.76
N VAL A 226 13.18 -7.63 -28.17
CA VAL A 226 12.37 -8.82 -27.85
C VAL A 226 11.27 -8.47 -26.85
N ILE A 227 11.56 -7.70 -25.81
CA ILE A 227 10.54 -7.28 -24.83
C ILE A 227 9.50 -6.36 -25.48
N ALA A 228 9.92 -5.42 -26.33
CA ALA A 228 8.99 -4.53 -27.02
C ALA A 228 8.00 -5.32 -27.87
N ASP A 229 8.47 -6.31 -28.63
CA ASP A 229 7.61 -7.18 -29.44
C ASP A 229 6.67 -8.03 -28.57
N GLN A 230 7.18 -8.60 -27.46
CA GLN A 230 6.35 -9.35 -26.50
C GLN A 230 5.23 -8.49 -25.92
N VAL A 231 5.54 -7.27 -25.48
CA VAL A 231 4.55 -6.35 -24.90
C VAL A 231 3.51 -5.94 -25.95
N ARG A 232 3.90 -5.70 -27.22
CA ARG A 232 2.95 -5.41 -28.30
C ARG A 232 1.94 -6.54 -28.46
N GLU A 233 2.41 -7.79 -28.54
CA GLU A 233 1.54 -8.95 -28.71
C GLU A 233 0.64 -9.18 -27.49
N GLU A 234 1.18 -9.07 -26.27
CA GLU A 234 0.40 -9.20 -25.03
C GLU A 234 -0.71 -8.16 -24.91
N LEU A 235 -0.44 -6.90 -25.29
CA LEU A 235 -1.44 -5.83 -25.22
C LEU A 235 -2.54 -6.00 -26.28
N ARG A 236 -2.16 -6.34 -27.52
CA ARG A 236 -3.11 -6.63 -28.61
C ARG A 236 -4.03 -7.81 -28.27
N ALA A 237 -3.48 -8.85 -27.64
CA ALA A 237 -4.25 -10.01 -27.20
C ALA A 237 -5.28 -9.65 -26.12
N ARG A 238 -5.07 -8.57 -25.35
CA ARG A 238 -6.00 -8.11 -24.31
C ARG A 238 -7.10 -7.20 -24.86
N SER A 239 -6.76 -6.27 -25.75
CA SER A 239 -7.73 -5.37 -26.36
C SER A 239 -7.12 -4.65 -27.56
N GLU A 240 -7.85 -4.60 -28.68
CA GLU A 240 -7.46 -3.79 -29.85
C GLU A 240 -7.37 -2.29 -29.53
N ALA A 241 -8.07 -1.82 -28.49
CA ALA A 241 -8.00 -0.43 -28.04
C ALA A 241 -6.71 -0.09 -27.27
N LEU A 242 -5.93 -1.09 -26.83
CA LEU A 242 -4.67 -0.92 -26.11
C LEU A 242 -3.49 -1.00 -27.09
N ASP A 243 -3.22 0.09 -27.79
CA ASP A 243 -2.13 0.18 -28.77
C ASP A 243 -1.17 1.36 -28.48
N PRO A 244 -0.41 1.36 -27.38
CA PRO A 244 0.60 2.40 -27.15
C PRO A 244 1.72 2.32 -28.19
N ILE A 245 2.36 3.46 -28.47
CA ILE A 245 3.58 3.49 -29.28
C ILE A 245 4.71 2.94 -28.42
N ILE A 246 5.33 1.82 -28.81
CA ILE A 246 6.43 1.23 -28.03
C ILE A 246 7.78 1.58 -28.67
N ILE A 247 8.63 2.27 -27.92
CA ILE A 247 10.00 2.64 -28.28
C ILE A 247 10.99 2.13 -27.24
N TRP A 248 12.28 2.14 -27.55
CA TRP A 248 13.31 1.72 -26.60
C TRP A 248 14.65 2.45 -26.80
N SER A 249 15.43 2.57 -25.72
CA SER A 249 16.79 3.13 -25.73
C SER A 249 17.73 2.41 -24.75
N VAL A 250 19.04 2.52 -24.97
CA VAL A 250 20.06 1.96 -24.07
C VAL A 250 20.97 3.07 -23.59
N LYS A 251 21.01 3.27 -22.27
CA LYS A 251 21.84 4.28 -21.62
C LYS A 251 23.10 3.69 -21.06
N VAL A 252 24.25 4.26 -21.43
CA VAL A 252 25.52 3.94 -20.76
C VAL A 252 25.72 4.91 -19.60
N HIS A 253 25.64 4.40 -18.37
CA HIS A 253 25.85 5.21 -17.17
C HIS A 253 26.44 4.38 -16.01
N GLN A 254 27.23 5.00 -15.14
CA GLN A 254 27.86 4.32 -14.00
C GLN A 254 26.85 3.98 -12.90
N ASP A 255 25.90 4.89 -12.68
CA ASP A 255 24.81 4.76 -11.72
C ASP A 255 23.49 4.51 -12.46
N ALA A 256 22.78 3.44 -12.09
CA ALA A 256 21.55 3.07 -12.80
C ALA A 256 20.43 4.09 -12.55
N ALA A 257 20.30 4.64 -11.34
CA ALA A 257 19.24 5.58 -11.04
C ALA A 257 19.44 6.91 -11.77
N GLU A 258 20.67 7.45 -11.75
CA GLU A 258 21.03 8.65 -12.51
C GLU A 258 20.84 8.44 -14.02
N GLY A 259 21.23 7.27 -14.53
CA GLY A 259 21.04 6.94 -15.95
C GLY A 259 19.55 6.90 -16.34
N ILE A 260 18.69 6.37 -15.48
CA ILE A 260 17.23 6.36 -15.69
C ILE A 260 16.68 7.78 -15.69
N ILE A 261 17.06 8.61 -14.71
CA ILE A 261 16.61 9.99 -14.59
C ILE A 261 17.04 10.80 -15.82
N ASP A 262 18.28 10.63 -16.26
CA ASP A 262 18.79 11.35 -17.43
C ASP A 262 18.01 11.01 -18.71
N VAL A 263 17.68 9.73 -18.92
CA VAL A 263 16.80 9.32 -20.03
C VAL A 263 15.39 9.91 -19.87
N ALA A 264 14.84 9.89 -18.66
CA ALA A 264 13.49 10.34 -18.39
C ALA A 264 13.32 11.85 -18.56
N GLU A 265 14.25 12.64 -18.03
CA GLU A 265 14.13 14.10 -17.95
C GLU A 265 14.80 14.82 -19.13
N ASN A 266 15.91 14.30 -19.64
CA ASN A 266 16.69 14.95 -20.71
C ASN A 266 16.59 14.24 -22.07
N GLY A 267 16.02 13.03 -22.10
CA GLY A 267 15.88 12.25 -23.31
C GLY A 267 17.12 11.44 -23.69
N GLU A 268 16.98 10.58 -24.70
CA GLU A 268 18.07 9.78 -25.23
C GLU A 268 17.86 9.48 -26.73
N HIS A 269 18.94 9.20 -27.46
CA HIS A 269 18.87 8.69 -28.82
C HIS A 269 18.27 7.27 -28.80
N ALA A 270 17.01 7.11 -29.22
CA ALA A 270 16.52 5.80 -29.64
C ALA A 270 17.18 5.44 -30.97
N GLY A 271 17.50 4.16 -31.16
CA GLY A 271 18.30 3.67 -32.30
C GLY A 271 17.67 3.90 -33.67
N GLY A 272 17.82 5.13 -34.20
CA GLY A 272 17.40 5.58 -35.52
C GLY A 272 16.59 6.88 -35.47
N ASP A 273 17.29 8.01 -35.66
CA ASP A 273 16.82 9.29 -36.22
C ASP A 273 15.99 10.32 -35.45
N ASP A 274 15.72 10.22 -34.14
CA ASP A 274 15.24 11.41 -33.39
C ASP A 274 15.69 11.45 -31.92
N VAL A 275 16.03 12.66 -31.43
CA VAL A 275 16.19 12.94 -30.01
C VAL A 275 14.81 12.80 -29.35
N LEU A 276 14.67 11.82 -28.48
CA LEU A 276 13.45 11.63 -27.71
C LEU A 276 13.28 12.79 -26.72
N GLY A 277 12.11 13.45 -26.72
CA GLY A 277 11.74 14.41 -25.67
C GLY A 277 11.58 13.74 -24.29
N SER A 278 11.44 14.57 -23.25
CA SER A 278 11.26 14.11 -21.87
C SER A 278 10.00 13.24 -21.70
N CYS A 279 10.06 12.36 -20.70
CA CYS A 279 8.95 11.53 -20.26
C CYS A 279 8.09 12.26 -19.23
N ASP A 280 6.86 11.81 -19.04
CA ASP A 280 5.91 12.40 -18.11
C ASP A 280 5.73 11.55 -16.84
N VAL A 281 6.11 10.26 -16.90
CA VAL A 281 6.08 9.34 -15.76
C VAL A 281 7.17 8.28 -15.88
N ILE A 282 7.75 7.88 -14.76
CA ILE A 282 8.63 6.71 -14.66
C ILE A 282 7.84 5.59 -13.97
N ALA A 283 7.77 4.41 -14.58
CA ALA A 283 7.08 3.26 -14.02
C ALA A 283 8.08 2.16 -13.62
N MET A 284 8.11 1.79 -12.34
CA MET A 284 9.09 0.86 -11.79
C MET A 284 8.44 -0.17 -10.87
N ALA A 285 8.97 -1.38 -10.91
CA ALA A 285 8.66 -2.39 -9.91
C ALA A 285 9.58 -2.25 -8.69
N THR A 286 9.05 -2.51 -7.49
CA THR A 286 9.84 -2.62 -6.26
C THR A 286 10.09 -4.08 -5.92
N ASN A 287 11.26 -4.34 -5.33
CA ASN A 287 11.58 -5.67 -4.80
C ASN A 287 10.92 -5.82 -3.43
N GLY A 288 10.00 -6.76 -3.29
CA GLY A 288 9.37 -7.12 -2.01
C GLY A 288 10.21 -8.08 -1.16
N ARG A 289 11.54 -7.94 -1.07
CA ARG A 289 12.34 -8.86 -0.24
C ARG A 289 11.93 -8.73 1.23
N SER A 290 11.28 -9.78 1.74
CA SER A 290 11.02 -10.00 3.16
C SER A 290 12.33 -10.21 3.92
N GLY A 291 12.66 -9.32 4.85
CA GLY A 291 13.76 -9.51 5.80
C GLY A 291 14.74 -8.33 5.86
N LEU A 292 14.96 -7.84 7.09
CA LEU A 292 15.72 -6.67 7.56
C LEU A 292 14.93 -5.35 7.64
N GLN A 293 14.89 -4.83 8.87
CA GLN A 293 14.14 -3.67 9.38
C GLN A 293 14.62 -2.28 8.88
N ARG A 294 15.27 -2.20 7.71
CA ARG A 294 15.64 -0.92 7.09
C ARG A 294 15.62 -1.09 5.58
N TRP A 295 14.81 -0.28 4.91
CA TRP A 295 14.99 0.15 3.53
C TRP A 295 15.57 -0.90 2.57
N VAL A 296 14.73 -1.68 1.90
CA VAL A 296 15.14 -2.24 0.61
C VAL A 296 14.00 -2.12 -0.40
N MET A 297 13.49 -0.89 -0.58
CA MET A 297 13.14 -0.47 -1.93
C MET A 297 14.44 -0.64 -2.73
N GLY A 298 14.43 -1.38 -3.85
CA GLY A 298 15.67 -1.66 -4.57
C GLY A 298 16.49 -0.37 -4.74
N SER A 299 17.81 -0.41 -4.51
CA SER A 299 18.63 0.80 -4.41
C SER A 299 18.50 1.75 -5.62
N VAL A 300 18.15 1.21 -6.77
CA VAL A 300 17.83 1.98 -7.99
C VAL A 300 16.50 2.72 -7.84
N THR A 301 15.42 2.07 -7.41
CA THR A 301 14.10 2.70 -7.21
C THR A 301 14.17 3.79 -6.15
N GLU A 302 14.88 3.57 -5.05
CA GLU A 302 15.13 4.62 -4.04
C GLU A 302 15.95 5.77 -4.61
N GLY A 303 17.00 5.47 -5.40
CA GLY A 303 17.80 6.49 -6.07
C GLY A 303 16.99 7.33 -7.06
N VAL A 304 16.07 6.72 -7.80
CA VAL A 304 15.17 7.42 -8.73
C VAL A 304 14.17 8.26 -7.95
N LEU A 305 13.46 7.66 -7.00
CA LEU A 305 12.45 8.31 -6.19
C LEU A 305 12.99 9.48 -5.39
N THR A 306 14.24 9.42 -4.94
CA THR A 306 14.82 10.54 -4.21
C THR A 306 15.27 11.68 -5.13
N LYS A 307 15.48 11.49 -6.44
CA LYS A 307 16.17 12.49 -7.29
C LYS A 307 15.38 12.97 -8.50
N THR A 308 14.45 12.19 -9.02
CA THR A 308 13.64 12.61 -10.17
C THR A 308 12.64 13.69 -9.77
N ARG A 309 12.15 14.47 -10.74
CA ARG A 309 10.97 15.32 -10.59
C ARG A 309 9.72 14.71 -11.22
N LEU A 310 9.87 13.62 -11.95
CA LEU A 310 8.75 13.02 -12.65
C LEU A 310 7.88 12.18 -11.70
N PRO A 311 6.56 12.19 -11.89
CA PRO A 311 5.65 11.22 -11.32
C PRO A 311 6.17 9.78 -11.41
N LEU A 312 5.87 8.98 -10.39
CA LEU A 312 6.35 7.61 -10.27
C LEU A 312 5.19 6.64 -10.14
N LEU A 313 5.02 5.75 -11.12
CA LEU A 313 4.17 4.58 -10.96
C LEU A 313 5.00 3.47 -10.31
N VAL A 314 4.74 3.19 -9.05
CA VAL A 314 5.42 2.15 -8.29
C VAL A 314 4.49 0.96 -8.13
N MET A 315 5.02 -0.25 -8.32
CA MET A 315 4.24 -1.46 -8.12
C MET A 315 5.05 -2.60 -7.52
N ARG A 316 4.37 -3.40 -6.71
CA ARG A 316 4.92 -4.65 -6.20
C ARG A 316 4.41 -5.80 -7.07
N PRO A 317 5.30 -6.63 -7.66
CA PRO A 317 4.87 -7.86 -8.28
C PRO A 317 4.26 -8.77 -7.21
N PRO A 318 3.15 -9.49 -7.51
CA PRO A 318 2.59 -10.46 -6.58
C PRO A 318 3.65 -11.51 -6.24
N ASP A 319 3.86 -11.78 -4.95
CA ASP A 319 4.83 -12.78 -4.51
C ASP A 319 4.42 -14.15 -5.09
N GLU A 320 5.33 -14.86 -5.77
CA GLU A 320 5.05 -16.19 -6.35
C GLU A 320 4.60 -17.21 -5.29
N THR A 321 4.92 -16.98 -4.02
CA THR A 321 4.46 -17.77 -2.87
C THR A 321 2.95 -17.70 -2.64
N ASP A 322 2.29 -16.64 -3.10
CA ASP A 322 0.85 -16.41 -2.90
C ASP A 322 -0.02 -17.34 -3.78
N LYS A 323 0.57 -17.99 -4.79
CA LYS A 323 -0.09 -19.06 -5.56
C LYS A 323 0.10 -20.46 -4.96
N SER A 324 1.14 -20.68 -4.14
CA SER A 324 1.38 -21.97 -3.47
C SER A 324 0.66 -22.12 -2.12
N HIS A 325 0.21 -21.02 -1.51
CA HIS A 325 -0.51 -21.05 -0.24
C HIS A 325 -1.93 -21.64 -0.31
N ALA A 326 -2.45 -21.94 -1.51
CA ALA A 326 -3.72 -22.65 -1.64
C ALA A 326 -3.66 -24.15 -1.28
N THR A 327 -2.50 -24.73 -0.96
CA THR A 327 -2.40 -26.19 -0.74
C THR A 327 -1.46 -26.66 0.38
N SER A 328 -0.97 -25.78 1.26
CA SER A 328 -0.13 -26.23 2.38
C SER A 328 -0.23 -25.34 3.62
N GLU A 329 -1.41 -25.30 4.23
CA GLU A 329 -1.59 -24.82 5.61
C GLU A 329 -1.84 -26.01 6.55
N ILE A 330 -0.82 -26.84 6.75
CA ILE A 330 -0.73 -27.68 7.96
C ILE A 330 0.75 -27.72 8.36
N GLN A 331 1.21 -26.67 9.04
CA GLN A 331 2.40 -26.76 9.88
C GLN A 331 2.27 -25.74 11.02
N GLU A 332 1.99 -26.28 12.21
CA GLU A 332 2.09 -25.69 13.55
C GLU A 332 1.57 -24.24 13.71
N ARG A 333 0.27 -24.12 14.00
CA ARG A 333 -0.39 -22.85 14.38
C ARG A 333 0.03 -22.44 15.80
N GLU A 334 1.11 -21.66 15.92
CA GLU A 334 1.47 -20.95 17.16
C GLU A 334 0.47 -19.79 17.39
N PHE A 335 -0.26 -19.80 18.51
CA PHE A 335 -1.10 -18.67 18.92
C PHE A 335 -0.24 -17.44 19.24
N PRO A 336 -0.68 -16.21 18.89
CA PRO A 336 0.13 -15.01 18.97
C PRO A 336 0.24 -14.49 20.41
N LEU A 337 1.08 -15.15 21.21
CA LEU A 337 1.92 -14.46 22.19
C LEU A 337 3.41 -14.62 21.85
N THR A 338 3.77 -15.14 20.68
CA THR A 338 5.17 -15.51 20.41
C THR A 338 5.65 -14.99 19.06
N ARG A 339 5.88 -13.67 18.96
CA ARG A 339 7.03 -13.03 18.27
C ARG A 339 6.78 -11.53 18.03
N PRO A 340 7.75 -10.65 18.35
CA PRO A 340 7.80 -9.30 17.80
C PRO A 340 7.81 -9.37 16.27
N GLY A 341 6.91 -8.64 15.61
CA GLY A 341 6.77 -8.62 14.14
C GLY A 341 5.93 -9.76 13.54
N ALA A 342 5.07 -10.43 14.32
CA ALA A 342 4.09 -11.37 13.78
C ALA A 342 2.92 -10.62 13.12
N ALA A 343 2.60 -10.95 11.86
CA ALA A 343 1.41 -10.47 11.18
C ALA A 343 0.16 -11.13 11.79
N TYR A 344 -0.87 -10.33 12.10
CA TYR A 344 -2.11 -10.79 12.70
C TYR A 344 -2.78 -11.91 11.87
N PRO A 345 -3.24 -13.02 12.48
CA PRO A 345 -4.00 -14.04 11.77
C PRO A 345 -5.42 -13.52 11.45
N LYS A 346 -5.82 -13.69 10.19
CA LYS A 346 -7.15 -13.32 9.67
C LYS A 346 -8.23 -14.20 10.32
N TYR A 347 -9.40 -13.65 10.67
CA TYR A 347 -10.56 -14.36 11.23
C TYR A 347 -10.42 -14.79 12.70
N TYR A 348 -10.16 -13.84 13.58
CA TYR A 348 -9.91 -14.10 14.99
C TYR A 348 -10.88 -13.34 15.90
N LEU A 349 -11.28 -13.93 17.03
CA LEU A 349 -12.05 -13.27 18.09
C LEU A 349 -11.18 -13.23 19.35
N MET A 350 -10.97 -12.03 19.91
CA MET A 350 -10.41 -11.83 21.25
C MET A 350 -11.52 -11.42 22.21
N ALA A 351 -11.74 -12.21 23.24
CA ALA A 351 -12.66 -11.94 24.33
C ALA A 351 -11.90 -11.65 25.62
N ILE A 352 -12.38 -10.66 26.38
CA ILE A 352 -11.98 -10.41 27.75
C ILE A 352 -13.11 -10.90 28.64
N ILE A 353 -12.80 -11.83 29.55
CA ILE A 353 -13.75 -12.41 30.50
C ILE A 353 -13.21 -12.14 31.90
N ASP A 354 -14.01 -11.51 32.76
CA ASP A 354 -13.55 -11.03 34.06
C ASP A 354 -13.22 -12.19 35.02
N ASP A 355 -13.94 -13.32 34.93
CA ASP A 355 -13.74 -14.51 35.76
C ASP A 355 -13.05 -15.66 34.99
N VAL A 356 -11.99 -16.22 35.57
CA VAL A 356 -11.19 -17.27 34.94
C VAL A 356 -11.96 -18.58 34.80
N LYS A 357 -12.82 -18.92 35.76
CA LYS A 357 -13.61 -20.15 35.71
C LYS A 357 -14.69 -20.04 34.62
N GLU A 358 -15.28 -18.87 34.50
CA GLU A 358 -16.21 -18.56 33.40
C GLU A 358 -15.54 -18.60 32.03
N ALA A 359 -14.29 -18.14 31.92
CA ALA A 359 -13.51 -18.28 30.69
C ALA A 359 -13.21 -19.74 30.34
N GLN A 360 -12.99 -20.60 31.34
CA GLN A 360 -12.83 -22.05 31.14
C GLN A 360 -14.15 -22.71 30.71
N ASP A 361 -15.28 -22.28 31.28
CA ASP A 361 -16.61 -22.74 30.88
C ASP A 361 -16.91 -22.32 29.43
N ALA A 362 -16.51 -21.11 29.02
CA ALA A 362 -16.61 -20.63 27.63
C ALA A 362 -15.77 -21.49 26.67
N VAL A 363 -14.54 -21.86 27.03
CA VAL A 363 -13.71 -22.79 26.25
C VAL A 363 -14.43 -24.14 26.06
N GLN A 364 -15.08 -24.65 27.10
CA GLN A 364 -15.82 -25.91 27.01
C GLN A 364 -17.06 -25.78 26.13
N ALA A 365 -17.78 -24.66 26.20
CA ALA A 365 -18.93 -24.37 25.34
C ALA A 365 -18.53 -24.27 23.86
N LEU A 366 -17.41 -23.61 23.56
CA LEU A 366 -16.85 -23.54 22.21
C LEU A 366 -16.49 -24.93 21.65
N ARG A 367 -15.90 -25.79 22.48
CA ARG A 367 -15.61 -27.19 22.09
C ARG A 367 -16.88 -27.99 21.81
N ASN A 368 -17.91 -27.81 22.63
CA ASN A 368 -19.21 -28.47 22.43
C ASN A 368 -19.94 -27.96 21.17
N ALA A 369 -19.56 -26.78 20.66
CA ALA A 369 -20.10 -26.18 19.44
C ALA A 369 -19.31 -26.56 18.16
N ASP A 370 -18.47 -27.59 18.23
CA ASP A 370 -17.59 -28.08 17.16
C ASP A 370 -16.48 -27.10 16.74
N ILE A 371 -16.04 -26.21 17.64
CA ILE A 371 -14.81 -25.41 17.42
C ILE A 371 -13.58 -26.26 17.78
N PRO A 372 -12.62 -26.47 16.86
CA PRO A 372 -11.42 -27.27 17.12
C PRO A 372 -10.61 -26.73 18.31
N ALA A 373 -10.07 -27.63 19.14
CA ALA A 373 -9.28 -27.23 20.31
C ALA A 373 -8.01 -26.45 19.93
N GLU A 374 -7.47 -26.68 18.73
CA GLU A 374 -6.34 -25.96 18.13
C GLU A 374 -6.68 -24.53 17.67
N ASP A 375 -7.96 -24.18 17.63
CA ASP A 375 -8.44 -22.84 17.28
C ASP A 375 -8.85 -22.04 18.52
N ILE A 376 -8.76 -22.61 19.72
CA ILE A 376 -9.11 -21.97 20.99
C ILE A 376 -7.85 -21.82 21.86
N ARG A 377 -7.56 -20.61 22.31
CA ARG A 377 -6.48 -20.33 23.26
C ARG A 377 -6.95 -19.42 24.39
N LEU A 378 -6.91 -19.97 25.60
CA LEU A 378 -7.06 -19.20 26.82
C LEU A 378 -5.66 -18.78 27.29
N PHE A 379 -5.50 -17.49 27.57
CA PHE A 379 -4.28 -16.95 28.16
C PHE A 379 -4.51 -16.68 29.64
N GLU A 380 -3.74 -17.34 30.48
CA GLU A 380 -3.79 -17.08 31.92
C GLU A 380 -2.91 -15.89 32.29
N ARG A 381 -3.29 -15.20 33.38
CA ARG A 381 -2.60 -14.01 33.87
C ARG A 381 -1.09 -14.20 33.99
N HIS A 382 -0.63 -15.36 34.48
CA HIS A 382 0.79 -15.60 34.69
C HIS A 382 1.56 -15.66 33.36
N GLU A 383 0.97 -16.21 32.30
CA GLU A 383 1.62 -16.36 30.99
C GLU A 383 1.83 -14.98 30.33
N ILE A 384 0.82 -14.11 30.44
CA ILE A 384 0.88 -12.75 29.88
C ILE A 384 1.91 -11.89 30.62
N LEU A 385 1.98 -12.01 31.95
CA LEU A 385 2.95 -11.27 32.76
C LEU A 385 4.39 -11.77 32.55
N GLU A 386 4.58 -13.09 32.42
CA GLU A 386 5.89 -13.68 32.12
C GLU A 386 6.39 -13.26 30.72
N TYR A 387 5.48 -13.14 29.75
CA TYR A 387 5.78 -12.60 28.42
C TYR A 387 6.20 -11.12 28.45
N ALA A 388 5.48 -10.29 29.20
CA ALA A 388 5.81 -8.87 29.38
C ALA A 388 7.19 -8.70 30.04
N GLU A 389 7.54 -9.54 31.01
CA GLU A 389 8.85 -9.51 31.68
C GLU A 389 10.01 -9.99 30.77
N HIS A 390 9.78 -10.95 29.86
CA HIS A 390 10.81 -11.47 28.96
C HIS A 390 11.26 -10.49 27.87
N THR A 391 10.42 -9.52 27.52
CA THR A 391 10.72 -8.49 26.52
C THR A 391 11.72 -7.44 27.05
N GLU A 392 12.10 -7.54 28.32
CA GLU A 392 12.51 -6.38 29.09
C GLU A 392 13.69 -6.73 30.04
N ARG A 393 14.89 -6.99 29.52
CA ARG A 393 16.12 -7.03 30.34
C ARG A 393 16.79 -5.65 30.45
N THR A 394 16.22 -4.72 31.23
CA THR A 394 16.96 -3.78 32.12
C THR A 394 16.02 -2.81 32.89
N ARG A 395 16.20 -2.78 34.22
CA ARG A 395 15.69 -1.80 35.24
C ARG A 395 14.21 -1.89 35.66
N SER A 396 13.85 -1.16 36.73
CA SER A 396 12.82 -1.52 37.73
C SER A 396 11.37 -1.12 37.41
N LEU A 397 10.44 -2.02 37.71
CA LEU A 397 9.00 -2.06 37.36
C LEU A 397 8.24 -0.73 37.32
N ARG A 398 8.47 0.20 38.27
CA ARG A 398 7.66 1.42 38.39
C ARG A 398 8.03 2.53 37.40
N SER A 399 9.28 2.55 36.93
CA SER A 399 9.71 3.50 35.87
C SER A 399 9.37 2.99 34.47
N ARG A 400 9.18 1.66 34.33
CA ARG A 400 8.98 0.98 33.04
C ARG A 400 7.58 1.15 32.48
N ILE A 401 6.57 1.14 33.33
CA ILE A 401 5.18 1.37 32.88
C ILE A 401 5.08 2.78 32.27
N ALA A 402 5.74 3.78 32.87
CA ALA A 402 5.75 5.16 32.36
C ALA A 402 6.52 5.32 31.03
N ASP A 403 7.59 4.55 30.80
CA ASP A 403 8.38 4.62 29.56
C ASP A 403 7.78 3.79 28.42
N VAL A 404 7.06 2.69 28.70
CA VAL A 404 6.22 2.01 27.70
C VAL A 404 5.14 2.97 27.17
N PHE A 405 4.60 3.83 28.03
CA PHE A 405 3.69 4.92 27.63
C PHE A 405 4.34 5.98 26.72
N GLN A 406 5.67 6.12 26.68
CA GLN A 406 6.38 7.13 25.88
C GLN A 406 7.19 6.57 24.71
N ALA A 407 7.61 5.31 24.74
CA ALA A 407 8.50 4.71 23.74
C ALA A 407 7.77 3.94 22.61
N ILE A 408 6.45 3.73 22.73
CA ILE A 408 5.64 3.11 21.68
C ILE A 408 5.28 4.19 20.64
N THR A 409 6.06 4.20 19.55
CA THR A 409 5.82 5.06 18.37
C THR A 409 5.34 4.26 17.16
N SER A 410 4.97 2.99 17.36
CA SER A 410 4.43 2.10 16.32
C SER A 410 3.09 1.50 16.75
N ASP A 411 2.11 1.49 15.83
CA ASP A 411 0.75 0.94 15.99
C ASP A 411 0.74 -0.56 16.39
N GLU A 412 1.85 -1.29 16.18
CA GLU A 412 1.94 -2.73 16.42
C GLU A 412 2.04 -3.09 17.92
N ASP A 413 2.52 -2.18 18.78
CA ASP A 413 2.74 -2.44 20.20
C ASP A 413 1.57 -2.01 21.11
N ALA A 414 0.56 -1.31 20.56
CA ALA A 414 -0.60 -0.82 21.30
C ALA A 414 -1.54 -1.94 21.79
N HIS A 415 -1.50 -3.13 21.17
CA HIS A 415 -2.37 -4.25 21.54
C HIS A 415 -1.79 -5.12 22.66
N VAL A 416 -0.47 -5.27 22.72
CA VAL A 416 0.19 -5.95 23.86
C VAL A 416 -0.13 -5.24 25.16
N LEU A 417 -0.24 -3.90 25.13
CA LEU A 417 -0.70 -3.10 26.26
C LEU A 417 -2.09 -3.51 26.77
N ILE A 418 -3.04 -3.82 25.88
CA ILE A 418 -4.39 -4.27 26.27
C ILE A 418 -4.32 -5.63 26.96
N TYR A 419 -3.49 -6.56 26.45
CA TYR A 419 -3.32 -7.87 27.07
C TYR A 419 -2.73 -7.73 28.48
N VAL A 420 -1.70 -6.88 28.62
CA VAL A 420 -1.01 -6.65 29.90
C VAL A 420 -1.91 -5.89 30.89
N GLU A 421 -2.65 -4.86 30.45
CA GLU A 421 -3.54 -4.07 31.31
C GLU A 421 -4.68 -4.94 31.86
N GLU A 422 -5.30 -5.76 31.03
CA GLU A 422 -6.40 -6.64 31.42
C GLU A 422 -5.92 -7.81 32.28
N ALA A 423 -4.74 -8.38 31.98
CA ALA A 423 -4.11 -9.38 32.84
C ALA A 423 -3.71 -8.80 34.22
N LEU A 424 -3.25 -7.55 34.28
CA LEU A 424 -2.95 -6.87 35.55
C LEU A 424 -4.22 -6.62 36.38
N ARG A 425 -5.36 -6.38 35.72
CA ARG A 425 -6.70 -6.29 36.34
C ARG A 425 -7.25 -7.64 36.78
N GLY A 426 -6.66 -8.74 36.33
CA GLY A 426 -7.01 -10.10 36.74
C GLY A 426 -8.01 -10.79 35.81
N HIS A 427 -8.29 -10.21 34.64
CA HIS A 427 -9.20 -10.80 33.67
C HIS A 427 -8.50 -11.88 32.84
N ALA A 428 -9.28 -12.85 32.36
CA ALA A 428 -8.85 -13.86 31.41
C ALA A 428 -9.02 -13.37 29.98
N ILE A 429 -8.10 -13.75 29.11
CA ILE A 429 -8.16 -13.41 27.69
C ILE A 429 -8.34 -14.69 26.89
N LEU A 430 -9.43 -14.77 26.15
CA LEU A 430 -9.80 -15.92 25.34
C LEU A 430 -9.75 -15.55 23.87
N ASN A 431 -9.04 -16.36 23.11
CA ASN A 431 -8.71 -16.09 21.74
C ASN A 431 -9.17 -17.27 20.88
N VAL A 432 -9.99 -17.00 19.87
CA VAL A 432 -10.67 -18.03 19.08
C VAL A 432 -10.52 -17.74 17.59
N TYR A 433 -10.04 -18.71 16.83
CA TYR A 433 -9.99 -18.64 15.37
C TYR A 433 -11.31 -19.12 14.75
N ALA A 434 -11.82 -18.38 13.78
CA ALA A 434 -13.03 -18.71 13.03
C ALA A 434 -12.68 -18.96 11.56
N HIS A 435 -13.08 -20.09 10.98
CA HIS A 435 -12.84 -20.39 9.57
C HIS A 435 -13.83 -19.69 8.63
N THR A 436 -14.97 -19.24 9.17
CA THR A 436 -16.04 -18.60 8.39
C THR A 436 -16.71 -17.49 9.21
N SER A 437 -17.35 -16.54 8.53
CA SER A 437 -18.13 -15.48 9.19
C SER A 437 -19.32 -16.03 9.98
N GLU A 438 -19.95 -17.12 9.53
CA GLU A 438 -21.03 -17.80 10.26
C GLU A 438 -20.52 -18.45 11.56
N GLN A 439 -19.32 -19.04 11.52
CA GLN A 439 -18.67 -19.57 12.70
C GLN A 439 -18.27 -18.43 13.66
N ALA A 440 -17.83 -17.28 13.15
CA ALA A 440 -17.51 -16.10 13.97
C ALA A 440 -18.73 -15.56 14.74
N GLU A 441 -19.91 -15.50 14.10
CA GLU A 441 -21.16 -15.11 14.77
C GLU A 441 -21.55 -16.12 15.86
N ARG A 442 -21.44 -17.43 15.58
CA ARG A 442 -21.69 -18.47 16.59
C ARG A 442 -20.72 -18.39 17.78
N ILE A 443 -19.43 -18.13 17.51
CA ILE A 443 -18.42 -17.95 18.56
C ILE A 443 -18.76 -16.70 19.39
N LYS A 444 -19.13 -15.58 18.74
CA LYS A 444 -19.54 -14.35 19.42
C LYS A 444 -20.71 -14.63 20.38
N ASP A 445 -21.76 -15.32 19.91
CA ASP A 445 -22.93 -15.60 20.74
C ASP A 445 -22.57 -16.44 21.98
N ILE A 446 -21.69 -17.44 21.82
CA ILE A 446 -21.17 -18.22 22.95
C ILE A 446 -20.38 -17.33 23.92
N LEU A 447 -19.50 -16.47 23.42
CA LEU A 447 -18.71 -15.57 24.26
C LEU A 447 -19.60 -14.56 25.02
N VAL A 448 -20.69 -14.11 24.37
CA VAL A 448 -21.73 -13.25 24.96
C VAL A 448 -22.45 -13.97 26.11
N ASP A 449 -22.86 -15.22 25.91
CA ASP A 449 -23.53 -16.04 26.94
C ASP A 449 -22.63 -16.32 28.16
N HIS A 450 -21.31 -16.23 27.97
CA HIS A 450 -20.28 -16.35 29.00
C HIS A 450 -19.73 -14.99 29.47
N HIS A 451 -20.53 -13.93 29.38
CA HIS A 451 -20.25 -12.60 29.92
C HIS A 451 -18.91 -11.99 29.48
N ALA A 452 -18.50 -12.22 28.23
CA ALA A 452 -17.32 -11.57 27.67
C ALA A 452 -17.53 -10.05 27.58
N ARG A 453 -16.89 -9.32 28.49
CA ARG A 453 -16.96 -7.86 28.62
C ARG A 453 -16.61 -7.11 27.34
N THR A 454 -15.71 -7.67 26.54
CA THR A 454 -15.30 -7.11 25.26
C THR A 454 -14.96 -8.23 24.33
N ILE A 455 -15.59 -8.24 23.15
CA ILE A 455 -15.26 -9.16 22.07
C ILE A 455 -14.77 -8.32 20.90
N LYS A 456 -13.55 -8.58 20.44
CA LYS A 456 -12.96 -7.96 19.25
C LYS A 456 -12.85 -9.01 18.17
N TYR A 457 -13.55 -8.79 17.05
CA TYR A 457 -13.37 -9.60 15.87
C TYR A 457 -12.35 -8.96 14.93
N PHE A 458 -11.25 -9.66 14.68
CA PHE A 458 -10.21 -9.34 13.71
C PHE A 458 -10.60 -10.00 12.39
N GLY A 459 -11.48 -9.31 11.68
CA GLY A 459 -11.86 -9.69 10.32
C GLY A 459 -10.75 -9.39 9.33
N ARG A 460 -11.00 -9.68 8.05
CA ARG A 460 -10.05 -9.44 6.96
C ARG A 460 -9.66 -7.96 6.81
N TRP A 461 -10.50 -7.02 7.26
CA TRP A 461 -10.37 -5.57 7.00
C TRP A 461 -10.88 -4.62 8.11
N ALA A 462 -11.32 -5.14 9.25
CA ALA A 462 -11.80 -4.29 10.36
C ALA A 462 -11.65 -5.01 11.71
N ILE A 463 -11.40 -4.22 12.76
CA ILE A 463 -11.58 -4.65 14.16
C ILE A 463 -12.97 -4.19 14.57
N THR A 464 -13.90 -5.11 14.73
CA THR A 464 -15.23 -4.79 15.26
C THR A 464 -15.22 -5.06 16.76
N VAL A 465 -15.41 -4.03 17.57
CA VAL A 465 -15.79 -4.21 18.97
C VAL A 465 -17.26 -4.61 18.94
N LEU A 466 -17.51 -5.88 19.23
CA LEU A 466 -18.86 -6.42 19.34
C LEU A 466 -19.33 -6.08 20.75
N HIS A 467 -20.07 -4.97 20.85
CA HIS A 467 -20.73 -4.56 22.09
C HIS A 467 -21.98 -5.43 22.30
N HIS A 468 -22.22 -5.77 23.56
CA HIS A 468 -23.50 -6.28 24.05
C HIS A 468 -24.61 -5.24 23.91
#